data_AF-A0A8S9G689-F1
#
_entry.id   AF-A0A8S9G689-F1
#
_cell.length_a   1.000
_cell.length_b   1.000
_cell.length_c   1.000
_cell.angle_alpha   90.00
_cell.angle_beta   90.00
_cell.angle_gamma   90.00
#
_symmetry.space_group_name_H-M   'P 1'
#
loop_
_entity.id
_entity.type
_entity.pdbx_description
1 polymer ?
#
loop_
_entity_poly.entity_id
_entity_poly.type
_entity_poly.pdbx_seq_one_letter_code
_entity_poly.pdbx_strand_id
1 'polypeptide(L)'
;MEGSKKMMKRPIKEVYGSDAFEGFNKGKAETVERYRALLHLSNEHMLSEIEWHQAASKSNSIASQIELLEEIIKAKGKFDFTAELEKLKEELMEADGMLADVKERILESEGKGSQAVETLEIKVSHWIAWEKLESECVEQHSGFLPTLTHGL
;
A
#
# COMPACT_ATOMS: atom_id res chain seq x y z
N MET A 1 -26.96 23.58 -19.03
CA MET A 1 -25.59 23.53 -19.60
C MET A 1 -24.62 23.72 -18.44
N GLU A 2 -24.04 22.62 -17.99
CA GLU A 2 -23.15 22.58 -16.83
C GLU A 2 -21.74 22.91 -17.28
N GLY A 3 -21.25 24.09 -16.91
CA GLY A 3 -19.97 24.62 -17.33
C GLY A 3 -18.82 23.89 -16.66
N SER A 4 -17.95 23.29 -17.46
CA SER A 4 -16.71 22.66 -17.00
C SER A 4 -15.88 23.66 -16.19
N LYS A 5 -15.71 23.42 -14.88
CA LYS A 5 -14.74 24.13 -14.04
C LYS A 5 -13.35 23.93 -14.64
N LYS A 6 -12.82 24.96 -15.32
CA LYS A 6 -11.40 25.00 -15.73
C LYS A 6 -10.54 24.95 -14.47
N MET A 7 -9.87 23.82 -14.22
CA MET A 7 -8.84 23.73 -13.20
C MET A 7 -7.70 24.68 -13.60
N MET A 8 -7.46 25.74 -12.82
CA MET A 8 -6.31 26.62 -13.03
C MET A 8 -5.03 25.79 -12.90
N LYS A 9 -4.24 25.72 -13.98
CA LYS A 9 -2.89 25.15 -13.93
C LYS A 9 -2.02 26.08 -13.08
N ARG A 10 -1.32 25.52 -12.09
CA ARG A 10 -0.38 26.28 -11.26
C ARG A 10 0.78 26.80 -12.13
N PRO A 11 1.35 27.98 -11.82
CA PRO A 11 2.51 28.50 -12.53
C PRO A 11 3.68 27.50 -12.51
N ILE A 12 4.32 27.28 -13.67
CA ILE A 12 5.43 26.31 -13.85
C ILE A 12 6.57 26.56 -12.86
N LYS A 13 6.89 27.84 -12.61
CA LYS A 13 7.93 28.25 -11.64
C LYS A 13 7.65 27.76 -10.21
N GLU A 14 6.38 27.70 -9.84
CA GLU A 14 5.95 27.23 -8.52
C GLU A 14 6.05 25.69 -8.41
N VAL A 15 5.89 25.00 -9.53
CA VAL A 15 5.93 23.54 -9.61
C VAL A 15 7.35 23.02 -9.78
N TYR A 16 8.20 23.66 -10.59
CA TYR A 16 9.51 23.15 -11.00
C TYR A 16 10.68 24.09 -10.68
N GLY A 17 10.45 25.23 -10.02
CA GLY A 17 11.52 26.18 -9.74
C GLY A 17 11.84 27.09 -10.92
N SER A 18 12.88 27.91 -10.76
CA SER A 18 13.25 28.98 -11.68
C SER A 18 14.13 28.49 -12.83
N ASP A 19 14.79 27.33 -12.67
CA ASP A 19 15.68 26.72 -13.65
C ASP A 19 15.64 25.17 -13.58
N ALA A 20 16.27 24.52 -14.56
CA ALA A 20 16.26 23.07 -14.71
C ALA A 20 16.95 22.32 -13.54
N PHE A 21 17.94 22.94 -12.88
CA PHE A 21 18.65 22.31 -11.76
C PHE A 21 17.78 22.31 -10.50
N GLU A 22 17.06 23.40 -10.24
CA GLU A 22 16.09 23.50 -9.16
C GLU A 22 14.95 22.48 -9.36
N GLY A 23 14.44 22.36 -10.59
CA GLY A 23 13.40 21.39 -10.95
C GLY A 23 13.83 19.94 -10.76
N PHE A 24 15.05 19.59 -11.19
CA PHE A 24 15.61 18.26 -11.00
C PHE A 24 15.73 17.88 -9.53
N ASN A 25 16.29 18.76 -8.69
CA ASN A 25 16.46 18.47 -7.26
C ASN A 25 15.12 18.35 -6.53
N LYS A 26 14.12 19.16 -6.90
CA LYS A 26 12.77 19.06 -6.37
C LYS A 26 12.11 17.74 -6.76
N GLY A 27 12.18 17.35 -8.04
CA GLY A 27 11.66 16.06 -8.52
C GLY A 27 12.34 14.87 -7.84
N LYS A 28 13.66 14.94 -7.62
CA LYS A 28 14.42 13.93 -6.88
C LYS A 28 13.97 13.83 -5.43
N ALA A 29 13.82 14.95 -4.73
CA ALA A 29 13.36 14.97 -3.33
C ALA A 29 11.94 14.38 -3.20
N GLU A 30 11.01 14.78 -4.06
CA GLU A 30 9.66 14.22 -4.08
C GLU A 30 9.66 12.72 -4.35
N THR A 31 10.51 12.25 -5.26
CA THR A 31 10.64 10.81 -5.58
C THR A 31 11.16 10.02 -4.39
N VAL A 32 12.14 10.54 -3.66
CA VAL A 32 12.66 9.89 -2.44
C VAL A 32 11.58 9.76 -1.38
N GLU A 33 10.82 10.83 -1.10
CA GLU A 33 9.73 10.77 -0.11
C GLU A 33 8.63 9.78 -0.55
N ARG A 34 8.35 9.68 -1.85
CA ARG A 34 7.40 8.70 -2.40
C ARG A 34 7.88 7.26 -2.20
N TYR A 35 9.15 6.97 -2.52
CA TYR A 35 9.72 5.64 -2.28
C TYR A 35 9.72 5.28 -0.79
N ARG A 36 10.00 6.23 0.11
CA ARG A 36 9.88 6.00 1.55
C ARG A 36 8.46 5.63 1.96
N ALA A 37 7.45 6.35 1.46
CA ALA A 37 6.06 6.05 1.75
C ALA A 37 5.66 4.65 1.27
N LEU A 38 6.09 4.23 0.06
CA LEU A 38 5.86 2.89 -0.46
C LEU A 38 6.51 1.81 0.39
N LEU A 39 7.77 2.02 0.81
CA LEU A 39 8.48 1.09 1.70
C LEU A 39 7.78 0.98 3.06
N HIS A 40 7.30 2.08 3.61
CA HIS A 40 6.52 2.07 4.85
C HIS A 40 5.24 1.26 4.71
N LEU A 41 4.44 1.51 3.66
CA LEU A 41 3.21 0.75 3.38
C LEU A 41 3.50 -0.75 3.19
N SER A 42 4.56 -1.09 2.45
CA SER A 42 4.96 -2.48 2.25
C SER A 42 5.35 -3.17 3.56
N ASN A 43 6.04 -2.46 4.46
CA ASN A 43 6.40 -3.00 5.76
C ASN A 43 5.18 -3.18 6.66
N GLU A 44 4.26 -2.22 6.69
CA GLU A 44 3.01 -2.32 7.46
C GLU A 44 2.14 -3.49 6.96
N HIS A 45 2.05 -3.70 5.65
CA HIS A 45 1.35 -4.85 5.08
C HIS A 45 1.98 -6.18 5.54
N MET A 46 3.30 -6.31 5.39
CA MET A 46 4.01 -7.53 5.79
C MET A 46 3.85 -7.82 7.29
N LEU A 47 3.95 -6.80 8.16
CA LEU A 47 3.74 -6.96 9.60
C LEU A 47 2.30 -7.41 9.91
N SER A 48 1.31 -6.84 9.21
CA SER A 48 -0.10 -7.21 9.36
C SER A 48 -0.35 -8.67 8.95
N GLU A 49 0.26 -9.13 7.85
CA GLU A 49 0.18 -10.54 7.43
C GLU A 49 0.78 -11.48 8.48
N ILE A 50 1.92 -11.11 9.08
CA ILE A 50 2.55 -11.89 10.16
C ILE A 50 1.60 -11.98 11.37
N GLU A 51 1.02 -10.87 11.80
CA GLU A 51 0.05 -10.83 12.91
C GLU A 51 -1.16 -11.72 12.63
N TRP A 52 -1.72 -11.62 11.41
CA TRP A 52 -2.84 -12.46 10.97
C TRP A 52 -2.49 -13.95 11.05
N HIS A 53 -1.34 -14.33 10.48
CA HIS A 53 -0.90 -15.72 10.49
C HIS A 53 -0.68 -16.26 11.91
N GLN A 54 -0.13 -15.46 12.82
CA GLN A 54 0.05 -15.85 14.21
C GLN A 54 -1.30 -16.04 14.93
N ALA A 55 -2.23 -15.09 14.79
CA ALA A 55 -3.56 -15.18 15.40
C ALA A 55 -4.35 -16.37 14.85
N ALA A 56 -4.36 -16.56 13.53
CA ALA A 56 -5.05 -17.67 12.88
C ALA A 56 -4.46 -19.03 13.27
N SER A 57 -3.13 -19.14 13.33
CA SER A 57 -2.44 -20.35 13.76
C SER A 57 -2.81 -20.74 15.20
N LYS A 58 -2.88 -19.75 16.11
CA LYS A 58 -3.28 -19.98 17.50
C LYS A 58 -4.72 -20.49 17.60
N SER A 59 -5.67 -19.81 16.97
CA SER A 59 -7.09 -20.22 16.95
C SER A 59 -7.25 -21.64 16.38
N ASN A 60 -6.65 -21.91 15.21
CA ASN A 60 -6.72 -23.23 14.56
C ASN A 60 -6.11 -24.36 15.42
N SER A 61 -4.98 -24.08 16.10
CA SER A 61 -4.33 -25.07 16.98
C SER A 61 -5.23 -25.42 18.17
N ILE A 62 -5.85 -24.43 18.81
CA ILE A 62 -6.77 -24.65 19.94
C ILE A 62 -8.03 -25.39 19.46
N ALA A 63 -8.61 -24.98 18.33
CA ALA A 63 -9.76 -25.66 17.74
C ALA A 63 -9.47 -27.15 17.45
N SER A 64 -8.29 -27.46 16.91
CA SER A 64 -7.86 -28.83 16.67
C SER A 64 -7.69 -29.64 17.96
N GLN A 65 -7.19 -29.01 19.03
CA GLN A 65 -7.08 -29.65 20.35
C GLN A 65 -8.44 -29.97 20.97
N ILE A 66 -9.42 -29.07 20.82
CA ILE A 66 -10.80 -29.28 21.25
C ILE A 66 -11.41 -30.47 20.52
N GLU A 67 -11.29 -30.52 19.19
CA GLU A 67 -11.83 -31.61 18.37
C GLU A 67 -11.30 -32.98 18.84
N LEU A 68 -9.98 -33.09 19.03
CA LEU A 68 -9.34 -34.30 19.54
C LEU A 68 -9.82 -34.69 20.94
N LEU A 69 -9.97 -33.72 21.85
CA LEU A 69 -10.46 -33.98 23.20
C LEU A 69 -11.92 -34.44 23.21
N GLU A 70 -12.78 -33.84 22.38
CA GLU A 70 -14.15 -34.28 22.21
C GLU A 70 -14.24 -35.72 21.70
N GLU A 71 -13.40 -36.10 20.72
CA GLU A 71 -13.31 -37.47 20.22
C GLU A 71 -12.86 -38.45 21.32
N ILE A 72 -11.86 -38.09 22.12
CA ILE A 72 -11.36 -38.92 23.23
C ILE A 72 -12.44 -39.12 24.29
N ILE A 73 -13.14 -38.05 24.69
CA ILE A 73 -14.24 -38.10 25.66
C ILE A 73 -15.36 -39.02 25.14
N LYS A 74 -15.78 -38.84 23.87
CA LYS A 74 -16.79 -39.69 23.21
C LYS A 74 -16.37 -41.16 23.14
N ALA A 75 -15.10 -41.44 22.84
CA ALA A 75 -14.61 -42.79 22.57
C ALA A 75 -14.30 -43.62 23.83
N LYS A 76 -13.84 -43.00 24.92
CA LYS A 76 -13.27 -43.76 26.05
C LYS A 76 -13.96 -43.61 27.40
N GLY A 77 -14.72 -42.56 27.69
CA GLY A 77 -15.45 -42.37 28.97
C GLY A 77 -14.65 -42.59 30.27
N LYS A 78 -13.33 -42.81 30.19
CA LYS A 78 -12.46 -43.31 31.25
C LYS A 78 -11.56 -42.21 31.81
N PHE A 79 -11.42 -41.12 31.08
CA PHE A 79 -10.71 -39.92 31.48
C PHE A 79 -11.69 -38.75 31.44
N ASP A 80 -11.76 -38.01 32.54
CA ASP A 80 -12.55 -36.79 32.63
C ASP A 80 -11.67 -35.61 32.23
N PHE A 81 -11.76 -35.21 30.97
CA PHE A 81 -11.11 -34.01 30.43
C PHE A 81 -12.08 -32.83 30.31
N THR A 82 -13.20 -32.87 31.05
CA THR A 82 -14.25 -31.83 30.93
C THR A 82 -13.70 -30.46 31.33
N ALA A 83 -12.86 -30.40 32.36
CA ALA A 83 -12.24 -29.16 32.81
C ALA A 83 -11.27 -28.59 31.75
N GLU A 84 -10.39 -29.41 31.19
CA GLU A 84 -9.49 -29.02 30.11
C GLU A 84 -10.24 -28.59 28.85
N LEU A 85 -11.34 -29.28 28.51
CA LEU A 85 -12.18 -28.94 27.37
C LEU A 85 -12.82 -27.55 27.54
N GLU A 86 -13.39 -27.25 28.70
CA GLU A 86 -13.98 -25.94 28.97
C GLU A 86 -12.93 -24.83 28.98
N LYS A 87 -11.74 -25.09 29.54
CA LYS A 87 -10.60 -24.16 29.48
C LYS A 87 -10.19 -23.85 28.05
N LEU A 88 -10.06 -24.88 27.20
CA LEU A 88 -9.67 -24.69 25.80
C LEU A 88 -10.74 -23.93 25.00
N LYS A 89 -12.04 -24.13 25.30
CA LYS A 89 -13.11 -23.34 24.68
C LYS A 89 -13.02 -21.87 25.05
N GLU A 90 -12.70 -21.55 26.31
CA GLU A 90 -12.44 -20.17 26.75
C GLU A 90 -11.24 -19.57 26.01
N GLU A 91 -10.12 -20.31 25.96
CA GLU A 91 -8.92 -19.90 25.21
C GLU A 91 -9.20 -19.72 23.70
N LEU A 92 -10.10 -20.52 23.12
CA LEU A 92 -10.53 -20.37 21.73
C LEU A 92 -11.31 -19.07 21.53
N MET A 93 -12.26 -18.74 22.42
CA MET A 93 -12.99 -17.48 22.34
C MET A 93 -12.06 -16.26 22.43
N GLU A 94 -11.04 -16.32 23.30
CA GLU A 94 -10.02 -15.27 23.37
C GLU A 94 -9.19 -15.18 22.08
N ALA A 95 -8.76 -16.33 21.54
CA ALA A 95 -7.96 -16.37 20.31
C ALA A 95 -8.76 -15.88 19.08
N ASP A 96 -10.04 -16.23 18.99
CA ASP A 96 -10.94 -15.76 17.94
C ASP A 96 -11.23 -14.26 18.07
N GLY A 97 -11.35 -13.76 19.29
CA GLY A 97 -11.43 -12.31 19.56
C GLY A 97 -10.19 -11.56 19.03
N MET A 98 -9.00 -12.05 19.37
CA MET A 98 -7.74 -11.47 18.84
C MET A 98 -7.67 -11.55 17.31
N LEU A 99 -8.12 -12.65 16.70
CA LEU A 99 -8.15 -12.79 15.25
C LEU A 99 -9.14 -11.81 14.60
N ALA A 100 -10.30 -11.59 15.22
CA ALA A 100 -11.28 -10.62 14.76
C ALA A 100 -10.73 -9.19 14.80
N ASP A 101 -10.03 -8.82 15.88
CA ASP A 101 -9.38 -7.51 16.02
C ASP A 101 -8.32 -7.30 14.93
N VAL A 102 -7.48 -8.31 14.66
CA VAL A 102 -6.48 -8.24 13.58
C VAL A 102 -7.17 -8.10 12.22
N LYS A 103 -8.28 -8.82 12.00
CA LYS A 103 -9.08 -8.72 10.77
C LYS A 103 -9.59 -7.31 10.54
N GLU A 104 -10.14 -6.68 11.58
CA GLU A 104 -10.69 -5.34 11.51
C GLU A 104 -9.60 -4.32 11.17
N ARG A 105 -8.44 -4.39 11.84
CA ARG A 105 -7.29 -3.53 11.54
C ARG A 105 -6.79 -3.65 10.11
N ILE A 106 -6.76 -4.87 9.55
CA ILE A 106 -6.37 -5.12 8.16
C ILE A 106 -7.39 -4.52 7.20
N LEU A 107 -8.69 -4.72 7.44
CA LEU A 107 -9.73 -4.14 6.58
C LEU A 107 -9.69 -2.60 6.57
N GLU A 108 -9.40 -1.98 7.72
CA GLU A 108 -9.18 -0.54 7.81
C GLU A 108 -7.93 -0.07 7.04
N SER A 109 -6.86 -0.87 7.06
CA SER A 109 -5.59 -0.52 6.39
C SER A 109 -5.66 -0.75 4.88
N GLU A 110 -6.36 -1.78 4.41
CA GLU A 110 -6.63 -2.05 2.99
C GLU A 110 -7.45 -0.93 2.34
N GLY A 111 -8.47 -0.40 3.04
CA GLY A 111 -9.25 0.74 2.56
C GLY A 111 -8.40 2.00 2.37
N LYS A 112 -7.45 2.25 3.27
CA LYS A 112 -6.50 3.38 3.19
C LYS A 112 -5.42 3.14 2.14
N GLY A 113 -4.93 1.90 2.02
CA GLY A 113 -3.91 1.47 1.07
C GLY A 113 -4.41 1.55 -0.38
N SER A 114 -5.63 1.12 -0.65
CA SER A 114 -6.25 1.18 -1.99
C SER A 114 -6.38 2.63 -2.48
N GLN A 115 -6.83 3.54 -1.59
CA GLN A 115 -6.94 4.96 -1.89
C GLN A 115 -5.57 5.63 -2.10
N ALA A 116 -4.55 5.19 -1.36
CA ALA A 116 -3.17 5.66 -1.53
C ALA A 116 -2.58 5.19 -2.87
N VAL A 117 -2.80 3.93 -3.26
CA VAL A 117 -2.33 3.35 -4.53
C VAL A 117 -3.00 4.02 -5.74
N GLU A 118 -4.32 4.21 -5.75
CA GLU A 118 -5.01 4.94 -6.82
C GLU A 118 -4.49 6.38 -6.96
N THR A 119 -4.29 7.06 -5.83
CA THR A 119 -3.72 8.43 -5.82
C THR A 119 -2.30 8.45 -6.39
N LEU A 120 -1.53 7.38 -6.19
CA LEU A 120 -0.16 7.23 -6.69
C LEU A 120 -0.12 6.91 -8.18
N GLU A 121 -0.96 6.00 -8.67
CA GLU A 121 -1.05 5.66 -10.10
C GLU A 121 -1.43 6.88 -10.95
N ILE A 122 -2.38 7.70 -10.48
CA ILE A 122 -2.77 8.95 -11.14
C ILE A 122 -1.58 9.92 -11.22
N LYS A 123 -0.76 10.03 -10.16
CA LYS A 123 0.37 10.95 -10.10
C LYS A 123 1.58 10.48 -10.91
N VAL A 124 1.86 9.18 -10.94
CA VAL A 124 2.93 8.58 -11.76
C VAL A 124 2.58 8.68 -13.24
N SER A 125 1.33 8.38 -13.60
CA SER A 125 0.85 8.55 -14.99
C SER A 125 0.97 10.00 -15.46
N HIS A 126 0.68 10.97 -14.59
CA HIS A 126 0.88 12.39 -14.88
C HIS A 126 2.37 12.76 -15.08
N TRP A 127 3.28 12.16 -14.31
CA TRP A 127 4.72 12.41 -14.42
C TRP A 127 5.29 11.82 -15.72
N ILE A 128 4.93 10.58 -16.07
CA ILE A 128 5.33 9.95 -17.34
C ILE A 128 4.80 10.76 -18.53
N ALA A 129 3.55 11.23 -18.46
CA ALA A 129 2.98 12.09 -19.49
C ALA A 129 3.74 13.43 -19.62
N TRP A 130 4.27 13.95 -18.52
CA TRP A 130 5.05 15.19 -18.51
C TRP A 130 6.45 14.99 -19.10
N GLU A 131 7.17 13.92 -18.73
CA GLU A 131 8.46 13.57 -19.37
C GLU A 131 8.30 13.35 -20.87
N LYS A 132 7.21 12.70 -21.29
CA LYS A 132 6.93 12.46 -22.71
C LYS A 132 6.67 13.76 -23.47
N LEU A 133 5.90 14.68 -22.89
CA LEU A 133 5.69 16.03 -23.45
C LEU A 133 6.98 16.84 -23.51
N GLU A 134 7.86 16.71 -22.51
CA GLU A 134 9.14 17.41 -22.47
C GLU A 134 10.10 16.87 -23.53
N SER A 135 10.14 15.55 -23.73
CA SER A 135 10.90 14.91 -24.81
C SER A 135 10.40 15.30 -26.20
N GLU A 136 9.08 15.34 -26.40
CA GLU A 136 8.46 15.78 -27.67
C GLU A 136 8.73 17.27 -27.97
N CYS A 137 8.80 18.11 -26.93
CA CYS A 137 9.12 19.54 -27.04
C CYS A 137 10.60 19.76 -27.40
N VAL A 138 11.51 18.95 -26.83
CA VAL A 138 12.95 18.97 -27.17
C VAL A 138 13.18 18.51 -28.61
N GLU A 139 12.45 17.50 -29.09
CA GLU A 139 12.53 17.06 -30.49
C GLU A 139 12.04 18.13 -31.48
N GLN A 140 10.92 18.82 -31.19
CA GLN A 140 10.40 19.89 -32.05
C GLN A 140 11.31 21.12 -32.13
N HIS A 141 12.11 21.41 -31.10
CA HIS A 141 13.03 22.55 -31.09
C HIS A 141 14.47 22.20 -31.54
N SER A 142 14.80 20.91 -31.70
CA SER A 142 16.10 20.47 -32.22
C SER A 142 16.25 20.62 -33.76
N GLY A 143 15.16 20.91 -34.47
CA GLY A 143 15.13 21.07 -35.94
C GLY A 143 15.39 22.48 -36.47
N PHE A 144 15.67 23.47 -35.62
CA PHE A 144 15.84 24.87 -36.05
C PHE A 144 17.16 25.48 -35.59
N LEU A 145 18.27 24.93 -36.08
CA LEU A 145 19.54 25.67 -36.14
C LEU A 145 19.67 26.31 -37.53
N PRO A 146 19.64 27.65 -37.66
CA PRO A 146 20.09 28.27 -38.90
C PRO A 146 21.62 28.14 -38.95
N THR A 147 22.10 27.33 -39.89
CA THR A 147 23.51 27.29 -40.29
C THR A 147 23.91 28.65 -40.84
N LEU A 148 24.57 29.47 -40.02
CA LEU A 148 25.38 30.59 -40.48
C LEU A 148 26.72 30.05 -40.99
N THR A 149 26.76 29.70 -42.27
CA THR A 149 28.02 29.57 -43.03
C THR A 149 27.86 30.21 -44.42
N HIS A 150 28.97 30.80 -44.89
CA HIS A 150 29.20 31.61 -46.11
C HIS A 150 28.93 33.12 -45.88
N GLY A 151 29.89 34.04 -46.00
CA GLY A 151 31.18 34.02 -46.69
C GLY A 151 31.18 35.12 -47.76
N LEU A 152 32.11 36.08 -47.61
CA LEU A 152 32.43 37.28 -48.42
C LEU A 152 31.63 38.55 -48.13
#